data_AF-A0A7C3R4T9-F1
#
_entry.id   AF-A0A7C3R4T9-F1
#
_cell.length_a   1.000
_cell.length_b   1.000
_cell.length_c   1.000
_cell.angle_alpha   90.00
_cell.angle_beta   90.00
_cell.angle_gamma   90.00
#
_symmetry.space_group_name_H-M   'P 1'
#
loop_
_entity.id
_entity.type
_entity.pdbx_description
1 polymer ?
#
loop_
_entity_poly.entity_id
_entity_poly.type
_entity_poly.pdbx_seq_one_letter_code
_entity_poly.pdbx_strand_id
1 'polypeptide(L)'
;MKNKGFVFLVEMITTAIILFITFNFFFPSISFKHKWDEALLSLLSRDVILSLERNKELYKYSFDFSGLKDFLYTNRLIPSSLIVWSGTENAIKKEITIACDCPDDAINDLKNSLRNVKVNGRVISFVIIPSGLQPIPKSDVLLIWGYKDLTPYHDSLLNYLKNGGVVEISDIANLDNGHREIFGLTTTNSFPVAPISYLEFSRKPENSRDIIYETWKYLSANFNQNYQFSNFLNYKRIIAQDNKKVLLKSNVNTANNEIIPAVVLNDKYGKAVWVANFTENGIIDEEKSILLSLLFWASNKHETNKLSISSGYENSYINVNNQDFFEVYAFNLGIGSP
;
A
#
# COMPACT_ATOMS: atom_id res chain seq x y z
N MET A 1 23.13 16.25 84.49
CA MET A 1 23.86 16.70 83.27
C MET A 1 23.92 15.66 82.16
N LYS A 2 24.36 14.40 82.40
CA LYS A 2 24.57 13.36 81.35
C LYS A 2 23.54 13.33 80.21
N ASN A 3 22.24 13.38 80.52
CA ASN A 3 21.15 13.27 79.53
C ASN A 3 21.18 14.34 78.43
N LYS A 4 21.75 15.54 78.67
CA LYS A 4 21.82 16.59 77.62
C LYS A 4 22.71 16.18 76.44
N GLY A 5 23.80 15.45 76.68
CA GLY A 5 24.67 14.96 75.62
C GLY A 5 24.02 13.89 74.75
N PHE A 6 23.15 13.05 75.34
CA PHE A 6 22.40 12.04 74.60
C PHE A 6 21.35 12.67 73.66
N VAL A 7 20.59 13.66 74.14
CA VAL A 7 19.60 14.38 73.32
C VAL A 7 20.28 15.06 72.12
N PHE A 8 21.39 15.77 72.34
CA PHE A 8 22.15 16.43 71.27
C PHE A 8 22.70 15.44 70.23
N LEU A 9 23.12 14.25 70.65
CA LEU A 9 23.60 13.20 69.75
C LEU A 9 22.46 12.62 68.89
N VAL A 10 21.28 12.38 69.49
CA VAL A 10 20.07 11.95 68.76
C VAL A 10 19.63 13.03 67.76
N GLU A 11 19.57 14.30 68.18
CA GLU A 11 19.21 15.45 67.34
C GLU A 11 20.15 15.60 66.14
N MET A 12 21.46 15.45 66.33
CA MET A 12 22.45 15.47 65.25
C MET A 12 22.25 14.30 64.26
N ILE A 13 22.01 13.08 64.75
CA ILE A 13 21.74 11.90 63.89
C ILE A 13 20.44 12.11 63.10
N THR A 14 19.36 12.55 63.74
CA THR A 14 18.08 12.82 63.08
C THR A 14 18.23 13.91 62.01
N THR A 15 18.98 14.98 62.29
CA THR A 15 19.26 16.05 61.33
C THR A 15 20.07 15.54 60.13
N ALA A 16 21.07 14.69 60.36
CA ALA A 16 21.86 14.06 59.28
C ALA A 16 21.02 13.13 58.40
N ILE A 17 20.11 12.33 58.99
CA ILE A 17 19.19 11.47 58.24
C ILE A 17 18.21 12.30 57.42
N ILE A 18 17.62 13.36 58.00
CA ILE A 18 16.74 14.28 57.27
C ILE A 18 17.49 14.92 56.09
N LEU A 19 18.68 15.47 56.31
CA LEU A 19 19.52 16.03 55.25
C LEU A 19 19.84 15.01 54.16
N PHE A 20 20.15 13.76 54.51
CA PHE A 20 20.43 12.71 53.51
C PHE A 20 19.19 12.35 52.68
N ILE A 21 18.01 12.22 53.31
CA ILE A 21 16.75 11.97 52.59
C ILE A 21 16.40 13.16 51.69
N THR A 22 16.50 14.39 52.22
CA THR A 22 16.31 15.63 51.47
C THR A 22 17.26 15.72 50.28
N PHE A 23 18.54 15.38 50.45
CA PHE A 23 19.52 15.36 49.38
C PHE A 23 19.14 14.36 48.27
N ASN A 24 18.79 13.12 48.62
CA ASN A 24 18.37 12.12 47.62
C ASN A 24 17.03 12.47 46.94
N PHE A 25 16.16 13.26 47.59
CA PHE A 25 14.88 13.70 47.02
C PHE A 25 15.03 14.90 46.07
N PHE A 26 15.85 15.89 46.41
CA PHE A 26 16.09 17.07 45.56
C PHE A 26 17.20 16.85 44.52
N PHE A 27 18.12 15.92 44.77
CA PHE A 27 19.13 15.44 43.83
C PHE A 27 18.91 13.93 43.58
N PRO A 28 17.78 13.53 42.96
CA PRO A 28 17.63 12.16 42.51
C PRO A 28 18.75 11.84 41.53
N SER A 29 19.26 10.60 41.56
CA SER A 29 20.40 10.20 40.74
C SER A 29 20.13 10.47 39.25
N ILE A 30 20.80 11.48 38.70
CA ILE A 30 20.69 11.87 37.29
C ILE A 30 21.49 10.85 36.47
N SER A 31 20.89 9.66 36.33
CA SER A 31 21.38 8.62 35.43
C SER A 31 21.20 9.10 33.99
N PHE A 32 22.22 9.79 33.48
CA PHE A 32 22.36 10.08 32.07
C PHE A 32 22.50 8.76 31.31
N LYS A 33 21.37 8.17 30.89
CA LYS A 33 21.34 7.13 29.86
C LYS A 33 21.83 7.75 28.56
N HIS A 34 23.13 7.68 28.34
CA HIS A 34 23.77 8.21 27.15
C HIS A 34 23.26 7.48 25.92
N LYS A 35 22.46 8.16 25.10
CA LYS A 35 21.88 7.62 23.86
C LYS A 35 22.90 7.46 22.72
N TRP A 36 24.18 7.23 23.04
CA TRP A 36 25.25 7.08 22.05
C TRP A 36 25.12 5.75 21.29
N ASP A 37 24.81 4.65 21.99
CA ASP A 37 24.56 3.35 21.36
C ASP A 37 23.31 3.41 20.47
N GLU A 38 22.26 4.10 20.94
CA GLU A 38 21.03 4.36 20.17
C GLU A 38 21.32 5.12 18.86
N ALA A 39 22.10 6.20 18.96
CA ALA A 39 22.51 7.01 17.82
C ALA A 39 23.43 6.23 16.86
N LEU A 40 24.31 5.37 17.38
CA LEU A 40 25.20 4.54 16.58
C LEU A 40 24.45 3.47 15.79
N LEU A 41 23.49 2.76 16.42
CA LEU A 41 22.64 1.78 15.73
C LEU A 41 21.74 2.43 14.67
N SER A 42 21.22 3.64 14.96
CA SER A 42 20.43 4.41 14.00
C SER A 42 21.29 4.91 12.81
N LEU A 43 22.49 5.43 13.07
CA LEU A 43 23.43 5.83 12.02
C LEU A 43 23.82 4.63 11.14
N LEU A 44 24.17 3.50 11.76
CA LEU A 44 24.58 2.28 11.07
C LEU A 44 23.48 1.72 10.17
N SER A 45 22.24 1.62 10.67
CA SER A 45 21.11 1.16 9.85
C SER A 45 20.83 2.10 8.68
N ARG A 46 20.84 3.42 8.89
CA ARG A 46 20.66 4.39 7.80
C ARG A 46 21.77 4.29 6.75
N ASP A 47 23.02 4.23 7.16
CA ASP A 47 24.16 4.21 6.24
C ASP A 47 24.28 2.87 5.49
N VAL A 48 23.82 1.76 6.10
CA VAL A 48 23.57 0.48 5.40
C VAL A 48 22.50 0.65 4.31
N ILE A 49 21.32 1.20 4.62
CA ILE A 49 20.25 1.37 3.61
C ILE A 49 20.74 2.24 2.44
N LEU A 50 21.40 3.37 2.74
CA LEU A 50 21.96 4.27 1.72
C LEU A 50 23.06 3.60 0.88
N SER A 51 23.80 2.65 1.44
CA SER A 51 24.79 1.86 0.68
C SER A 51 24.13 0.83 -0.23
N LEU A 52 23.08 0.15 0.23
CA LEU A 52 22.29 -0.77 -0.59
C LEU A 52 21.61 -0.06 -1.77
N GLU A 53 21.09 1.15 -1.55
CA GLU A 53 20.47 1.97 -2.60
C GLU A 53 21.50 2.46 -3.63
N ARG A 54 22.65 3.00 -3.17
CA ARG A 54 23.75 3.40 -4.06
C ARG A 54 24.27 2.25 -4.92
N ASN A 55 24.24 1.03 -4.39
CA ASN A 55 24.62 -0.20 -5.11
C ASN A 55 23.48 -0.80 -5.96
N LYS A 56 22.27 -0.21 -5.93
CA LYS A 56 21.03 -0.70 -6.57
C LYS A 56 20.54 -2.08 -6.09
N GLU A 57 21.05 -2.53 -4.95
CA GLU A 57 20.73 -3.83 -4.35
C GLU A 57 19.55 -3.75 -3.35
N LEU A 58 19.13 -2.55 -2.95
CA LEU A 58 18.09 -2.34 -1.94
C LEU A 58 16.78 -3.07 -2.26
N TYR A 59 16.27 -2.99 -3.49
CA TYR A 59 15.02 -3.65 -3.88
C TYR A 59 15.10 -5.18 -3.76
N LYS A 60 16.24 -5.77 -4.12
CA LYS A 60 16.48 -7.22 -4.02
C LYS A 60 16.44 -7.66 -2.55
N TYR A 61 17.21 -7.01 -1.69
CA TYR A 61 17.26 -7.34 -0.26
C TYR A 61 16.00 -6.98 0.53
N SER A 62 15.18 -6.07 0.00
CA SER A 62 13.86 -5.75 0.57
C SER A 62 12.92 -6.97 0.61
N PHE A 63 13.11 -7.95 -0.29
CA PHE A 63 12.28 -9.16 -0.35
C PHE A 63 13.08 -10.46 -0.12
N ASP A 64 14.37 -10.34 0.22
CA ASP A 64 15.26 -11.44 0.60
C ASP A 64 16.03 -11.08 1.88
N PHE A 65 15.38 -11.28 3.02
CA PHE A 65 15.99 -11.07 4.33
C PHE A 65 17.15 -12.04 4.61
N SER A 66 17.19 -13.24 3.99
CA SER A 66 18.32 -14.15 4.16
C SER A 66 19.55 -13.58 3.47
N GLY A 67 19.44 -13.27 2.17
CA GLY A 67 20.51 -12.63 1.41
C GLY A 67 20.98 -11.32 2.03
N LEU A 68 20.06 -10.53 2.60
CA LEU A 68 20.39 -9.32 3.36
C LEU A 68 21.23 -9.63 4.60
N LYS A 69 20.76 -10.56 5.44
CA LYS A 69 21.44 -10.98 6.67
C LYS A 69 22.83 -11.53 6.37
N ASP A 70 22.94 -12.37 5.33
CA ASP A 70 24.19 -12.98 4.89
C ASP A 70 25.14 -11.91 4.34
N PHE A 71 24.64 -10.95 3.54
CA PHE A 71 25.41 -9.79 3.05
C PHE A 71 25.98 -8.96 4.20
N LEU A 72 25.18 -8.65 5.22
CA LEU A 72 25.57 -7.77 6.33
C LEU A 72 26.65 -8.40 7.23
N TYR A 73 26.54 -9.70 7.54
CA TYR A 73 27.55 -10.38 8.35
C TYR A 73 28.80 -10.76 7.54
N THR A 74 28.66 -11.19 6.28
CA THR A 74 29.81 -11.57 5.44
C THR A 74 30.74 -10.39 5.18
N ASN A 75 30.17 -9.22 4.88
CA ASN A 75 30.93 -7.99 4.69
C ASN A 75 31.31 -7.29 6.02
N ARG A 76 30.99 -7.89 7.18
CA ARG A 76 31.24 -7.35 8.53
C ARG A 76 30.67 -5.94 8.75
N LEU A 77 29.59 -5.60 8.05
CA LEU A 77 28.91 -4.31 8.19
C LEU A 77 28.20 -4.19 9.54
N ILE A 78 27.79 -5.32 10.12
CA ILE A 78 27.15 -5.39 11.44
C ILE A 78 27.84 -6.50 12.26
N PRO A 79 28.22 -6.25 13.54
CA PRO A 79 28.69 -7.29 14.45
C PRO A 79 27.68 -8.44 14.61
N SER A 80 28.16 -9.68 14.64
CA SER A 80 27.33 -10.89 14.83
C SER A 80 26.65 -11.00 16.20
N SER A 81 26.92 -10.06 17.12
CA SER A 81 26.26 -9.92 18.42
C SER A 81 24.97 -9.10 18.38
N LEU A 82 24.66 -8.43 17.26
CA LEU A 82 23.44 -7.63 17.10
C LEU A 82 22.38 -8.44 16.36
N ILE A 83 21.11 -8.25 16.73
CA ILE A 83 19.97 -8.76 15.96
C ILE A 83 19.64 -7.76 14.87
N VAL A 84 19.57 -8.24 13.63
CA VAL A 84 19.05 -7.51 12.46
C VAL A 84 17.67 -8.05 12.11
N TRP A 85 16.75 -7.17 11.74
CA TRP A 85 15.50 -7.52 11.06
C TRP A 85 15.21 -6.51 9.95
N SER A 86 14.37 -6.89 8.98
CA SER A 86 13.89 -5.94 7.97
C SER A 86 12.42 -6.18 7.64
N GLY A 87 11.73 -5.12 7.27
CA GLY A 87 10.37 -5.16 6.76
C GLY A 87 10.20 -4.32 5.50
N THR A 88 9.16 -4.60 4.73
CA THR A 88 8.65 -3.70 3.69
C THR A 88 7.20 -3.36 3.99
N GLU A 89 6.88 -2.08 3.97
CA GLU A 89 5.52 -1.52 3.96
C GLU A 89 5.12 -1.12 2.53
N ASN A 90 3.83 -1.18 2.22
CA ASN A 90 3.22 -0.72 0.96
C ASN A 90 3.77 -1.38 -0.33
N ALA A 91 4.50 -2.49 -0.20
CA ALA A 91 4.93 -3.32 -1.32
C ALA A 91 3.81 -4.27 -1.80
N ILE A 92 3.88 -4.65 -3.08
CA ILE A 92 3.06 -5.70 -3.68
C ILE A 92 3.46 -7.05 -3.05
N LYS A 93 2.46 -7.82 -2.59
CA LYS A 93 2.65 -9.13 -1.97
C LYS A 93 3.18 -10.15 -2.98
N LYS A 94 4.00 -11.09 -2.50
CA LYS A 94 4.45 -12.25 -3.29
C LYS A 94 3.28 -13.18 -3.69
N GLU A 95 2.21 -13.18 -2.91
CA GLU A 95 0.97 -13.91 -3.20
C GLU A 95 -0.23 -12.99 -2.95
N ILE A 96 -1.17 -12.97 -3.90
CA ILE A 96 -2.38 -12.15 -3.84
C ILE A 96 -3.60 -13.07 -3.96
N THR A 97 -4.47 -13.03 -2.96
CA THR A 97 -5.74 -13.78 -2.95
C THR A 97 -6.84 -12.93 -3.61
N ILE A 98 -7.41 -13.41 -4.72
CA ILE A 98 -8.52 -12.77 -5.41
C ILE A 98 -9.80 -13.53 -5.06
N ALA A 99 -10.75 -12.89 -4.38
CA ALA A 99 -12.14 -13.36 -4.36
C ALA A 99 -12.79 -13.00 -5.70
N CYS A 100 -13.42 -13.95 -6.39
CA CYS A 100 -14.01 -13.73 -7.71
C CYS A 100 -15.51 -14.05 -7.71
N ASP A 101 -16.34 -13.03 -7.86
CA ASP A 101 -17.76 -13.15 -8.24
C ASP A 101 -17.83 -13.06 -9.76
N CYS A 102 -17.52 -14.18 -10.40
CA CYS A 102 -17.10 -14.27 -11.80
C CYS A 102 -17.64 -15.55 -12.43
N PRO A 103 -18.00 -15.57 -13.74
CA PRO A 103 -18.37 -16.79 -14.44
C PRO A 103 -17.15 -17.72 -14.67
N ASP A 104 -17.41 -19.01 -14.87
CA ASP A 104 -16.37 -20.05 -14.94
C ASP A 104 -15.36 -19.87 -16.09
N ASP A 105 -15.79 -19.29 -17.21
CA ASP A 105 -14.93 -18.92 -18.34
C ASP A 105 -13.97 -17.78 -17.97
N ALA A 106 -14.49 -16.67 -17.43
CA ALA A 106 -13.68 -15.55 -16.93
C ALA A 106 -12.69 -16.00 -15.84
N ILE A 107 -13.07 -16.92 -14.96
CA ILE A 107 -12.16 -17.52 -13.96
C ILE A 107 -11.00 -18.26 -14.65
N ASN A 108 -11.23 -18.95 -15.76
CA ASN A 108 -10.18 -19.64 -16.49
C ASN A 108 -9.27 -18.68 -17.26
N ASP A 109 -9.83 -17.65 -17.89
CA ASP A 109 -9.04 -16.61 -18.59
C ASP A 109 -8.22 -15.76 -17.63
N LEU A 110 -8.75 -15.46 -16.44
CA LEU A 110 -8.01 -14.85 -15.34
C LEU A 110 -6.87 -15.77 -14.86
N LYS A 111 -7.15 -17.06 -14.64
CA LYS A 111 -6.12 -18.09 -14.30
C LYS A 111 -5.08 -18.28 -15.38
N ASN A 112 -5.36 -17.96 -16.64
CA ASN A 112 -4.40 -18.03 -17.74
C ASN A 112 -3.56 -16.75 -17.81
N SER A 113 -4.22 -15.59 -17.74
CA SER A 113 -3.61 -14.26 -17.81
C SER A 113 -2.65 -13.99 -16.66
N LEU A 114 -2.98 -14.44 -15.44
CA LEU A 114 -2.18 -14.21 -14.22
C LEU A 114 -1.05 -15.23 -14.00
N ARG A 115 -0.80 -16.17 -14.94
CA ARG A 115 0.34 -17.11 -14.83
C ARG A 115 1.67 -16.40 -14.96
N ASN A 116 2.61 -16.79 -14.10
CA ASN A 116 4.03 -16.40 -14.16
C ASN A 116 4.27 -14.87 -14.22
N VAL A 117 3.34 -14.08 -13.69
CA VAL A 117 3.45 -12.61 -13.64
C VAL A 117 4.71 -12.22 -12.88
N LYS A 118 5.51 -11.35 -13.49
CA LYS A 118 6.69 -10.75 -12.87
C LYS A 118 6.48 -9.26 -12.66
N VAL A 119 6.79 -8.80 -11.47
CA VAL A 119 6.78 -7.39 -11.05
C VAL A 119 8.19 -7.05 -10.59
N ASN A 120 8.90 -6.25 -11.38
CA ASN A 120 10.28 -5.83 -11.08
C ASN A 120 11.19 -7.03 -10.75
N GLY A 121 11.17 -8.02 -11.65
CA GLY A 121 11.85 -9.31 -11.47
C GLY A 121 11.25 -10.31 -10.47
N ARG A 122 10.41 -9.90 -9.51
CA ARG A 122 9.75 -10.81 -8.54
C ARG A 122 8.60 -11.56 -9.20
N VAL A 123 8.54 -12.88 -9.03
CA VAL A 123 7.36 -13.67 -9.43
C VAL A 123 6.24 -13.46 -8.40
N ILE A 124 5.05 -13.10 -8.88
CA ILE A 124 3.84 -12.93 -8.06
C ILE A 124 2.89 -14.11 -8.30
N SER A 125 2.47 -14.75 -7.21
CA SER A 125 1.43 -15.80 -7.18
C SER A 125 0.04 -15.16 -7.06
N PHE A 126 -0.94 -15.74 -7.74
CA PHE A 126 -2.34 -15.32 -7.67
C PHE A 126 -3.23 -16.51 -7.31
N VAL A 127 -3.92 -16.42 -6.19
CA VAL A 127 -4.82 -17.45 -5.67
C VAL A 127 -6.26 -16.98 -5.86
N ILE A 128 -6.94 -17.52 -6.87
CA ILE A 128 -8.32 -17.15 -7.21
C ILE A 128 -9.28 -18.09 -6.48
N ILE A 129 -10.10 -17.53 -5.58
CA ILE A 129 -11.15 -18.23 -4.84
C ILE A 129 -12.53 -17.77 -5.33
N PRO A 130 -13.47 -18.67 -5.68
CA PRO A 130 -14.84 -18.28 -6.00
C PRO A 130 -15.51 -17.57 -4.81
N SER A 131 -16.31 -16.55 -5.11
CA SER A 131 -17.00 -15.72 -4.13
C SER A 131 -18.46 -15.53 -4.53
N GLY A 132 -19.37 -15.71 -3.59
CA GLY A 132 -20.61 -14.93 -3.61
C GLY A 132 -20.32 -13.54 -3.02
N LEU A 133 -21.14 -12.53 -3.35
CA LEU A 133 -21.03 -11.21 -2.71
C LEU A 133 -21.52 -11.20 -1.24
N GLN A 134 -22.01 -12.33 -0.73
CA GLN A 134 -22.42 -12.50 0.67
C GLN A 134 -22.36 -14.00 1.07
N PRO A 135 -21.53 -14.40 2.06
CA PRO A 135 -20.39 -13.66 2.62
C PRO A 135 -19.19 -13.65 1.64
N ILE A 136 -18.49 -12.52 1.56
CA ILE A 136 -17.23 -12.42 0.81
C ILE A 136 -16.11 -13.09 1.64
N PRO A 137 -15.31 -14.02 1.06
CA PRO A 137 -14.23 -14.69 1.78
C PRO A 137 -13.03 -13.75 1.97
N LYS A 138 -12.25 -13.99 3.03
CA LYS A 138 -11.04 -13.20 3.31
C LYS A 138 -10.04 -13.32 2.15
N SER A 139 -9.73 -12.19 1.57
CA SER A 139 -8.96 -12.03 0.33
C SER A 139 -8.22 -10.69 0.33
N ASP A 140 -7.38 -10.45 -0.67
CA ASP A 140 -6.67 -9.18 -0.84
C ASP A 140 -7.41 -8.19 -1.73
N VAL A 141 -8.19 -8.72 -2.67
CA VAL A 141 -9.04 -7.98 -3.60
C VAL A 141 -10.26 -8.85 -3.94
N LEU A 142 -11.43 -8.21 -4.03
CA LEU A 142 -12.64 -8.78 -4.63
C LEU A 142 -12.71 -8.32 -6.08
N LEU A 143 -12.93 -9.25 -6.99
CA LEU A 143 -13.16 -9.03 -8.41
C LEU A 143 -14.61 -9.41 -8.73
N ILE A 144 -15.38 -8.46 -9.25
CA ILE A 144 -16.75 -8.64 -9.75
C ILE A 144 -16.66 -8.57 -11.28
N TRP A 145 -17.17 -9.58 -11.97
CA TRP A 145 -17.02 -9.70 -13.42
C TRP A 145 -18.38 -9.84 -14.11
N GLY A 146 -18.74 -8.82 -14.91
CA GLY A 146 -20.08 -8.62 -15.45
C GLY A 146 -20.97 -7.79 -14.51
N TYR A 147 -21.99 -7.15 -15.07
CA TYR A 147 -22.92 -6.28 -14.32
C TYR A 147 -23.83 -7.10 -13.39
N LYS A 148 -24.02 -6.59 -12.17
CA LYS A 148 -24.85 -7.20 -11.13
C LYS A 148 -25.41 -6.13 -10.20
N ASP A 149 -26.69 -6.19 -9.82
CA ASP A 149 -27.24 -5.24 -8.84
C ASP A 149 -26.50 -5.37 -7.51
N LEU A 150 -25.82 -4.29 -7.10
CA LEU A 150 -25.01 -4.26 -5.88
C LEU A 150 -25.82 -3.85 -4.64
N THR A 151 -27.04 -3.34 -4.83
CA THR A 151 -27.92 -2.89 -3.74
C THR A 151 -28.18 -3.97 -2.68
N PRO A 152 -28.43 -5.25 -3.02
CA PRO A 152 -28.63 -6.31 -2.01
C PRO A 152 -27.36 -6.67 -1.23
N TYR A 153 -26.18 -6.33 -1.75
CA TYR A 153 -24.89 -6.72 -1.21
C TYR A 153 -24.13 -5.56 -0.53
N HIS A 154 -24.73 -4.37 -0.51
CA HIS A 154 -24.17 -3.11 -0.02
C HIS A 154 -23.39 -3.25 1.30
N ASP A 155 -24.01 -3.76 2.35
CA ASP A 155 -23.39 -3.84 3.68
C ASP A 155 -22.24 -4.87 3.73
N SER A 156 -22.31 -5.91 2.91
CA SER A 156 -21.25 -6.90 2.74
C SER A 156 -20.02 -6.27 2.07
N LEU A 157 -20.24 -5.51 0.99
CA LEU A 157 -19.22 -4.79 0.23
C LEU A 157 -18.58 -3.65 1.05
N LEU A 158 -19.37 -2.81 1.72
CA LEU A 158 -18.85 -1.78 2.64
C LEU A 158 -18.09 -2.39 3.83
N ASN A 159 -18.49 -3.56 4.34
CA ASN A 159 -17.74 -4.21 5.40
C ASN A 159 -16.42 -4.82 4.91
N TYR A 160 -16.38 -5.31 3.67
CA TYR A 160 -15.17 -5.80 3.02
C TYR A 160 -14.17 -4.67 2.73
N LEU A 161 -14.63 -3.54 2.17
CA LEU A 161 -13.80 -2.38 1.77
C LEU A 161 -12.98 -1.78 2.93
N LYS A 162 -13.43 -1.92 4.18
CA LYS A 162 -12.66 -1.56 5.38
C LYS A 162 -11.28 -2.24 5.47
N ASN A 163 -11.14 -3.42 4.85
CA ASN A 163 -9.97 -4.29 4.94
C ASN A 163 -9.63 -4.93 3.58
N GLY A 164 -9.96 -4.28 2.46
CA GLY A 164 -9.80 -4.85 1.11
C GLY A 164 -10.15 -3.85 0.01
N GLY A 165 -9.86 -4.21 -1.23
CA GLY A 165 -10.26 -3.44 -2.41
C GLY A 165 -11.23 -4.21 -3.30
N VAL A 166 -12.14 -3.50 -3.96
CA VAL A 166 -13.09 -4.07 -4.93
C VAL A 166 -12.73 -3.57 -6.32
N VAL A 167 -12.59 -4.49 -7.26
CA VAL A 167 -12.47 -4.23 -8.70
C VAL A 167 -13.74 -4.76 -9.36
N GLU A 168 -14.46 -3.93 -10.10
CA GLU A 168 -15.57 -4.36 -10.95
C GLU A 168 -15.23 -4.13 -12.43
N ILE A 169 -15.47 -5.14 -13.26
CA ILE A 169 -15.32 -5.11 -14.71
C ILE A 169 -16.70 -5.36 -15.33
N SER A 170 -17.42 -4.30 -15.69
CA SER A 170 -18.83 -4.42 -16.11
C SER A 170 -19.30 -3.29 -17.02
N ASP A 171 -20.24 -3.62 -17.92
CA ASP A 171 -20.98 -2.62 -18.70
C ASP A 171 -22.27 -2.28 -17.97
N ILE A 172 -22.26 -1.21 -17.18
CA ILE A 172 -23.39 -0.82 -16.35
C ILE A 172 -24.56 -0.34 -17.22
N ALA A 173 -25.55 -1.20 -17.42
CA ALA A 173 -26.79 -0.86 -18.13
C ALA A 173 -27.67 0.13 -17.36
N ASN A 174 -27.81 -0.10 -16.05
CA ASN A 174 -28.63 0.69 -15.15
C ASN A 174 -27.84 0.94 -13.87
N LEU A 175 -27.64 2.19 -13.48
CA LEU A 175 -26.82 2.52 -12.31
C LEU A 175 -27.68 2.51 -11.03
N ASP A 176 -27.63 1.40 -10.29
CA ASP A 176 -28.29 1.22 -8.99
C ASP A 176 -27.62 2.01 -7.85
N ASN A 177 -28.17 1.88 -6.63
CA ASN A 177 -27.70 2.63 -5.46
C ASN A 177 -26.38 2.08 -4.91
N GLY A 178 -26.14 0.77 -5.00
CA GLY A 178 -24.88 0.15 -4.57
C GLY A 178 -23.71 0.68 -5.39
N HIS A 179 -23.82 0.72 -6.72
CA HIS A 179 -22.78 1.28 -7.58
C HIS A 179 -22.53 2.78 -7.33
N ARG A 180 -23.60 3.57 -7.12
CA ARG A 180 -23.50 5.02 -6.81
C ARG A 180 -22.72 5.27 -5.53
N GLU A 181 -22.95 4.47 -4.50
CA GLU A 181 -22.29 4.66 -3.21
C GLU A 181 -20.88 4.04 -3.15
N ILE A 182 -20.70 2.84 -3.70
CA ILE A 182 -19.44 2.10 -3.66
C ILE A 182 -18.40 2.69 -4.60
N PHE A 183 -18.77 3.04 -5.84
CA PHE A 183 -17.84 3.57 -6.85
C PHE A 183 -17.96 5.07 -7.10
N GLY A 184 -18.85 5.78 -6.38
CA GLY A 184 -19.05 7.22 -6.54
C GLY A 184 -19.69 7.64 -7.88
N LEU A 185 -20.26 6.69 -8.62
CA LEU A 185 -20.77 6.88 -9.97
C LEU A 185 -22.03 7.76 -9.99
N THR A 186 -22.14 8.66 -10.97
CA THR A 186 -23.37 9.47 -11.18
C THR A 186 -23.79 9.53 -12.65
N THR A 187 -25.11 9.39 -12.88
CA THR A 187 -25.77 9.48 -14.20
C THR A 187 -26.18 10.92 -14.50
N THR A 188 -25.75 11.48 -15.63
CA THR A 188 -25.91 12.90 -15.92
C THR A 188 -26.15 13.19 -17.41
N ASN A 189 -26.64 14.40 -17.71
CA ASN A 189 -27.11 14.79 -19.05
C ASN A 189 -26.16 15.76 -19.78
N SER A 190 -25.00 16.07 -19.22
CA SER A 190 -24.09 17.11 -19.73
C SER A 190 -22.65 16.86 -19.30
N PHE A 191 -21.69 17.09 -20.20
CA PHE A 191 -20.27 17.05 -19.86
C PHE A 191 -19.84 18.36 -19.17
N PRO A 192 -19.06 18.32 -18.07
CA PRO A 192 -18.42 19.51 -17.52
C PRO A 192 -17.34 20.01 -18.49
N VAL A 193 -17.35 21.32 -18.79
CA VAL A 193 -16.52 21.94 -19.85
C VAL A 193 -15.10 22.31 -19.35
N ALA A 194 -14.81 22.14 -18.05
CA ALA A 194 -13.53 22.52 -17.46
C ALA A 194 -12.46 21.43 -17.67
N PRO A 195 -11.33 21.70 -18.35
CA PRO A 195 -10.20 20.76 -18.39
C PRO A 195 -9.60 20.62 -16.99
N ILE A 196 -9.36 19.38 -16.57
CA ILE A 196 -8.83 19.09 -15.23
C ILE A 196 -7.33 19.40 -15.21
N SER A 197 -6.89 20.19 -14.22
CA SER A 197 -5.47 20.39 -13.94
C SER A 197 -4.82 19.07 -13.49
N TYR A 198 -3.79 18.62 -14.19
CA TYR A 198 -2.98 17.49 -13.76
C TYR A 198 -2.35 17.78 -12.38
N LEU A 199 -2.39 16.80 -11.48
CA LEU A 199 -1.59 16.82 -10.27
C LEU A 199 -0.14 16.51 -10.62
N GLU A 200 0.62 17.54 -10.99
CA GLU A 200 2.08 17.43 -11.05
C GLU A 200 2.62 17.23 -9.63
N PHE A 201 3.27 16.08 -9.38
CA PHE A 201 4.03 15.80 -8.16
C PHE A 201 5.28 16.69 -8.10
N SER A 202 5.08 17.97 -7.74
CA SER A 202 6.11 19.00 -7.60
C SER A 202 7.13 18.71 -6.48
N ARG A 203 6.83 17.74 -5.61
CA ARG A 203 7.76 17.14 -4.63
C ARG A 203 7.58 15.62 -4.59
N LYS A 204 8.63 14.90 -4.19
CA LYS A 204 8.49 13.51 -3.72
C LYS A 204 7.59 13.47 -2.47
N PRO A 205 6.81 12.40 -2.25
CA PRO A 205 6.08 12.20 -1.00
C PRO A 205 7.05 12.13 0.19
N GLU A 206 6.69 12.78 1.30
CA GLU A 206 7.57 12.92 2.47
C GLU A 206 7.44 11.78 3.48
N ASN A 207 6.37 10.98 3.38
CA ASN A 207 6.13 9.79 4.20
C ASN A 207 5.41 8.67 3.41
N SER A 208 5.33 7.46 3.96
CA SER A 208 4.79 6.28 3.27
C SER A 208 3.27 6.31 3.03
N ARG A 209 2.55 7.26 3.65
CA ARG A 209 1.09 7.48 3.52
C ARG A 209 0.75 8.58 2.51
N ASP A 210 1.66 9.53 2.27
CA ASP A 210 1.59 10.49 1.16
C ASP A 210 1.73 9.83 -0.23
N ILE A 211 2.05 8.54 -0.28
CA ILE A 211 2.11 7.74 -1.50
C ILE A 211 0.68 7.45 -1.99
N ILE A 212 0.02 8.46 -2.56
CA ILE A 212 -1.13 8.25 -3.42
C ILE A 212 -0.63 7.49 -4.64
N TYR A 213 -1.04 6.21 -4.74
CA TYR A 213 -0.69 5.33 -5.85
C TYR A 213 -1.51 5.69 -7.09
N GLU A 214 -1.23 6.85 -7.70
CA GLU A 214 -1.67 7.14 -9.06
C GLU A 214 -0.95 6.22 -10.05
N THR A 215 -1.69 5.65 -11.00
CA THR A 215 -1.29 4.54 -11.87
C THR A 215 -0.51 5.00 -13.11
N TRP A 216 0.43 5.94 -12.91
CA TRP A 216 1.14 6.79 -13.89
C TRP A 216 1.73 6.10 -15.14
N LYS A 217 2.02 4.80 -15.12
CA LYS A 217 2.64 4.08 -16.25
C LYS A 217 1.64 3.44 -17.21
N TYR A 218 0.41 3.16 -16.76
CA TYR A 218 -0.58 2.37 -17.54
C TYR A 218 -2.02 2.86 -17.46
N LEU A 219 -2.43 3.61 -16.43
CA LEU A 219 -3.80 4.11 -16.31
C LEU A 219 -3.80 5.64 -16.08
N SER A 220 -4.12 6.40 -17.12
CA SER A 220 -4.48 7.81 -17.01
C SER A 220 -5.97 7.94 -16.69
N ALA A 221 -6.35 7.78 -15.43
CA ALA A 221 -7.71 8.00 -14.94
C ALA A 221 -7.79 9.34 -14.19
N ASN A 222 -8.44 10.35 -14.77
CA ASN A 222 -8.43 11.72 -14.24
C ASN A 222 -9.84 12.16 -13.84
N PHE A 223 -10.10 12.24 -12.52
CA PHE A 223 -11.42 12.43 -11.94
C PHE A 223 -11.41 13.57 -10.90
N ASN A 224 -12.05 14.68 -11.25
CA ASN A 224 -12.27 15.83 -10.38
C ASN A 224 -13.61 15.70 -9.62
N GLN A 225 -13.82 16.52 -8.58
CA GLN A 225 -14.95 16.50 -7.63
C GLN A 225 -16.37 16.70 -8.22
N ASN A 226 -16.52 16.71 -9.54
CA ASN A 226 -17.77 16.91 -10.28
C ASN A 226 -17.86 15.99 -11.51
N TYR A 227 -17.53 14.69 -11.37
CA TYR A 227 -17.55 13.75 -12.50
C TYR A 227 -18.93 13.16 -12.78
N GLN A 228 -19.19 12.93 -14.07
CA GLN A 228 -20.53 12.98 -14.69
C GLN A 228 -20.59 12.02 -15.89
N PHE A 229 -21.42 10.96 -15.85
CA PHE A 229 -21.49 9.94 -16.91
C PHE A 229 -22.80 9.96 -17.71
N SER A 230 -22.67 9.87 -19.05
CA SER A 230 -23.76 9.89 -20.02
C SER A 230 -23.68 8.72 -21.02
N ASN A 231 -24.55 7.72 -20.82
CA ASN A 231 -24.79 6.51 -21.65
C ASN A 231 -23.62 5.52 -21.83
N PHE A 232 -23.87 4.25 -21.50
CA PHE A 232 -22.88 3.15 -21.60
C PHE A 232 -23.08 2.19 -22.78
N LEU A 233 -24.28 2.09 -23.37
CA LEU A 233 -24.66 0.95 -24.24
C LEU A 233 -25.20 1.36 -25.62
N ASN A 234 -24.34 1.71 -26.59
CA ASN A 234 -24.75 1.72 -28.00
C ASN A 234 -23.61 1.61 -29.02
N TYR A 235 -23.61 0.49 -29.76
CA TYR A 235 -22.91 0.20 -31.02
C TYR A 235 -21.39 -0.14 -31.01
N LYS A 236 -20.92 -0.62 -32.17
CA LYS A 236 -19.90 -1.67 -32.33
C LYS A 236 -18.47 -1.19 -32.58
N ARG A 237 -17.51 -1.94 -32.00
CA ARG A 237 -16.14 -2.26 -32.47
C ARG A 237 -15.37 -1.21 -33.30
N ILE A 238 -14.26 -0.75 -32.75
CA ILE A 238 -12.88 -0.83 -33.30
C ILE A 238 -11.88 -0.66 -32.13
N ILE A 239 -10.61 -1.03 -32.33
CA ILE A 239 -9.50 -0.81 -31.38
C ILE A 239 -8.42 -0.01 -32.12
N ALA A 240 -7.91 1.05 -31.48
CA ALA A 240 -6.78 1.84 -31.96
C ALA A 240 -5.60 1.74 -30.97
N GLN A 241 -4.41 1.39 -31.48
CA GLN A 241 -3.15 1.40 -30.70
C GLN A 241 -2.37 2.69 -30.99
N ASP A 242 -1.99 3.44 -29.95
CA ASP A 242 -0.92 4.44 -30.02
C ASP A 242 0.38 3.83 -29.46
N ASN A 243 1.48 4.01 -30.18
CA ASN A 243 2.75 3.29 -30.01
C ASN A 243 3.52 3.64 -28.72
N LYS A 244 2.92 4.39 -27.77
CA LYS A 244 3.61 4.95 -26.60
C LYS A 244 2.83 4.98 -25.28
N LYS A 245 1.51 4.74 -25.28
CA LYS A 245 0.68 4.81 -24.06
C LYS A 245 -0.50 3.84 -24.11
N VAL A 246 -0.74 3.14 -23.00
CA VAL A 246 -2.03 2.46 -22.78
C VAL A 246 -3.04 3.52 -22.38
N LEU A 247 -3.96 3.83 -23.30
CA LEU A 247 -5.10 4.69 -23.04
C LEU A 247 -6.30 3.84 -22.66
N LEU A 248 -6.72 3.95 -21.40
CA LEU A 248 -8.12 3.82 -21.06
C LEU A 248 -8.85 5.00 -21.73
N LYS A 249 -9.34 4.72 -22.95
CA LYS A 249 -10.08 5.62 -23.85
C LYS A 249 -11.16 6.46 -23.09
N SER A 250 -11.55 7.64 -23.58
CA SER A 250 -12.55 8.51 -22.93
C SER A 250 -13.59 9.08 -23.93
N ASN A 251 -14.74 9.56 -23.45
CA ASN A 251 -15.91 9.78 -24.30
C ASN A 251 -15.66 10.77 -25.46
N VAL A 252 -15.93 10.34 -26.69
CA VAL A 252 -15.91 11.18 -27.89
C VAL A 252 -17.31 11.29 -28.47
N ASN A 253 -17.89 12.45 -28.14
CA ASN A 253 -18.77 13.30 -28.93
C ASN A 253 -19.16 12.77 -30.33
N THR A 254 -20.47 12.74 -30.59
CA THR A 254 -21.18 12.08 -31.71
C THR A 254 -20.91 12.63 -33.12
N ALA A 255 -19.82 13.38 -33.32
CA ALA A 255 -19.36 13.86 -34.61
C ALA A 255 -18.22 13.00 -35.22
N ASN A 256 -17.30 12.47 -34.40
CA ASN A 256 -15.97 12.01 -34.87
C ASN A 256 -15.59 10.53 -34.54
N ASN A 257 -16.40 9.80 -33.77
CA ASN A 257 -16.52 8.33 -33.83
C ASN A 257 -15.45 7.39 -33.19
N GLU A 258 -14.70 7.74 -32.12
CA GLU A 258 -13.77 6.82 -31.39
C GLU A 258 -13.38 7.36 -29.98
N ILE A 259 -13.36 6.70 -28.80
CA ILE A 259 -13.87 5.43 -28.18
C ILE A 259 -13.79 5.57 -26.61
N ILE A 260 -14.40 4.73 -25.73
CA ILE A 260 -14.30 4.80 -24.21
C ILE A 260 -13.77 3.48 -23.56
N PRO A 261 -13.07 3.51 -22.39
CA PRO A 261 -13.64 3.04 -21.11
C PRO A 261 -13.08 3.78 -19.87
N ALA A 262 -13.93 4.44 -19.09
CA ALA A 262 -13.48 5.02 -17.83
C ALA A 262 -13.05 3.95 -16.80
N VAL A 263 -11.91 4.15 -16.14
CA VAL A 263 -11.62 3.61 -14.81
C VAL A 263 -12.04 4.67 -13.80
N VAL A 264 -12.95 4.34 -12.88
CA VAL A 264 -13.37 5.22 -11.80
C VAL A 264 -12.81 4.70 -10.48
N LEU A 265 -11.90 5.47 -9.89
CA LEU A 265 -11.37 5.21 -8.55
C LEU A 265 -12.22 5.94 -7.51
N ASN A 266 -12.63 5.24 -6.45
CA ASN A 266 -13.22 5.81 -5.25
C ASN A 266 -12.49 5.25 -4.02
N ASP A 267 -12.03 6.12 -3.14
CA ASP A 267 -11.32 5.79 -1.90
C ASP A 267 -12.14 6.04 -0.62
N LYS A 268 -13.32 6.68 -0.76
CA LYS A 268 -14.20 7.15 0.34
C LYS A 268 -14.47 6.12 1.44
N TYR A 269 -14.60 4.85 1.09
CA TYR A 269 -14.95 3.75 2.00
C TYR A 269 -13.87 2.66 2.11
N GLY A 270 -12.73 2.84 1.43
CA GLY A 270 -11.84 1.76 1.02
C GLY A 270 -11.64 1.80 -0.50
N LYS A 271 -10.80 0.91 -1.03
CA LYS A 271 -10.36 0.98 -2.43
C LYS A 271 -11.37 0.36 -3.40
N ALA A 272 -12.32 1.14 -3.89
CA ALA A 272 -13.25 0.71 -4.91
C ALA A 272 -12.79 1.21 -6.29
N VAL A 273 -12.78 0.33 -7.29
CA VAL A 273 -12.58 0.70 -8.69
C VAL A 273 -13.55 -0.02 -9.61
N TRP A 274 -14.26 0.76 -10.43
CA TRP A 274 -15.05 0.25 -11.55
C TRP A 274 -14.35 0.53 -12.87
N VAL A 275 -14.47 -0.38 -13.83
CA VAL A 275 -14.07 -0.20 -15.23
C VAL A 275 -15.07 -0.85 -16.18
N ALA A 276 -15.34 -0.20 -17.31
CA ALA A 276 -16.15 -0.79 -18.37
C ALA A 276 -15.51 -2.09 -18.90
N ASN A 277 -16.31 -3.00 -19.43
CA ASN A 277 -15.82 -4.31 -19.86
C ASN A 277 -14.92 -4.18 -21.10
N PHE A 278 -13.62 -4.44 -20.93
CA PHE A 278 -12.68 -4.42 -22.04
C PHE A 278 -12.57 -5.78 -22.76
N THR A 279 -13.00 -6.89 -22.15
CA THR A 279 -12.62 -8.24 -22.59
C THR A 279 -13.52 -8.83 -23.69
N GLU A 280 -14.20 -8.01 -24.50
CA GLU A 280 -15.06 -8.44 -25.63
C GLU A 280 -14.37 -9.39 -26.63
N ASN A 281 -13.04 -9.33 -26.69
CA ASN A 281 -12.22 -10.10 -27.65
C ASN A 281 -11.20 -11.02 -26.95
N GLY A 282 -11.37 -11.26 -25.65
CA GLY A 282 -10.38 -11.92 -24.78
C GLY A 282 -9.27 -10.97 -24.31
N ILE A 283 -8.65 -11.29 -23.17
CA ILE A 283 -7.68 -10.42 -22.49
C ILE A 283 -6.35 -10.36 -23.28
N ILE A 284 -6.11 -9.27 -24.00
CA ILE A 284 -4.82 -8.98 -24.67
C ILE A 284 -3.77 -8.41 -23.69
N ASP A 285 -2.51 -8.26 -24.10
CA ASP A 285 -1.41 -7.88 -23.19
C ASP A 285 -1.57 -6.46 -22.59
N GLU A 286 -2.16 -5.51 -23.31
CA GLU A 286 -2.50 -4.18 -22.78
C GLU A 286 -3.62 -4.24 -21.74
N GLU A 287 -4.67 -5.03 -22.00
CA GLU A 287 -5.80 -5.28 -21.10
C GLU A 287 -5.37 -6.04 -19.84
N LYS A 288 -4.47 -7.01 -19.99
CA LYS A 288 -3.78 -7.69 -18.89
C LYS A 288 -2.95 -6.72 -18.05
N SER A 289 -2.30 -5.73 -18.69
CA SER A 289 -1.52 -4.70 -17.99
C SER A 289 -2.42 -3.72 -17.22
N ILE A 290 -3.60 -3.39 -17.77
CA ILE A 290 -4.68 -2.67 -17.07
C ILE A 290 -5.15 -3.48 -15.86
N LEU A 291 -5.56 -4.73 -16.07
CA LEU A 291 -6.09 -5.63 -15.06
C LEU A 291 -5.11 -5.83 -13.90
N LEU A 292 -3.83 -6.08 -14.19
CA LEU A 292 -2.77 -6.17 -13.19
C LEU A 292 -2.61 -4.86 -12.42
N SER A 293 -2.65 -3.70 -13.09
CA SER A 293 -2.55 -2.39 -12.44
C SER A 293 -3.71 -2.15 -11.46
N LEU A 294 -4.94 -2.52 -11.86
CA LEU A 294 -6.14 -2.44 -11.02
C LEU A 294 -6.07 -3.38 -9.83
N LEU A 295 -5.72 -4.66 -10.04
CA LEU A 295 -5.57 -5.65 -8.97
C LEU A 295 -4.47 -5.24 -7.99
N PHE A 296 -3.31 -4.75 -8.44
CA PHE A 296 -2.24 -4.28 -7.55
C PHE A 296 -2.60 -2.99 -6.79
N TRP A 297 -3.38 -2.08 -7.40
CA TRP A 297 -3.90 -0.89 -6.72
C TRP A 297 -4.88 -1.29 -5.61
N ALA A 298 -5.92 -2.05 -5.96
CA ALA A 298 -6.97 -2.50 -5.05
C ALA A 298 -6.45 -3.44 -3.94
N SER A 299 -5.46 -4.29 -4.24
CA SER A 299 -4.96 -5.29 -3.30
C SER A 299 -4.53 -4.72 -1.94
N ASN A 300 -4.79 -5.49 -0.88
CA ASN A 300 -4.17 -5.29 0.42
C ASN A 300 -2.65 -5.46 0.31
N LYS A 301 -1.91 -4.37 0.50
CA LYS A 301 -0.45 -4.37 0.64
C LYS A 301 -0.09 -4.72 2.09
N HIS A 302 1.09 -5.30 2.33
CA HIS A 302 1.47 -5.80 3.66
C HIS A 302 2.61 -4.98 4.27
N GLU A 303 2.68 -4.95 5.60
CA GLU A 303 3.91 -4.71 6.36
C GLU A 303 4.52 -6.08 6.67
N THR A 304 5.64 -6.47 6.04
CA THR A 304 6.19 -7.82 6.25
C THR A 304 6.80 -7.98 7.64
N ASN A 305 6.16 -8.77 8.51
CA ASN A 305 6.65 -9.25 9.80
C ASN A 305 7.54 -8.27 10.58
N LYS A 306 6.95 -7.17 11.07
CA LYS A 306 7.62 -6.26 12.02
C LYS A 306 8.01 -7.01 13.29
N LEU A 307 9.31 -7.31 13.44
CA LEU A 307 9.87 -7.93 14.63
C LEU A 307 9.90 -6.90 15.77
N SER A 308 8.95 -7.02 16.69
CA SER A 308 8.89 -6.17 17.89
C SER A 308 9.95 -6.62 18.90
N ILE A 309 11.14 -6.04 18.77
CA ILE A 309 12.27 -6.23 19.68
C ILE A 309 12.33 -5.02 20.62
N SER A 310 12.43 -5.27 21.94
CA SER A 310 12.39 -4.24 23.00
C SER A 310 13.59 -3.29 23.03
N SER A 311 14.63 -3.58 22.25
CA SER A 311 16.00 -3.06 22.43
C SER A 311 16.71 -2.84 21.08
N GLY A 312 16.11 -2.05 20.17
CA GLY A 312 16.75 -1.69 18.90
C GLY A 312 16.11 -0.53 18.16
N TYR A 313 16.71 -0.19 17.01
CA TYR A 313 16.40 0.99 16.20
C TYR A 313 16.01 0.59 14.79
N GLU A 314 14.80 0.99 14.39
CA GLU A 314 14.25 0.82 13.06
C GLU A 314 14.37 2.14 12.28
N ASN A 315 15.04 2.11 11.13
CA ASN A 315 15.06 3.22 10.17
C ASN A 315 14.29 2.83 8.91
N SER A 316 13.43 3.75 8.44
CA SER A 316 12.62 3.58 7.23
C SER A 316 13.18 4.39 6.06
N TYR A 317 13.07 3.85 4.85
CA TYR A 317 13.49 4.50 3.61
C TYR A 317 12.47 4.22 2.50
N ILE A 318 11.89 5.30 1.95
CA ILE A 318 10.94 5.22 0.84
C ILE A 318 11.70 5.12 -0.47
N ASN A 319 11.46 4.05 -1.22
CA ASN A 319 12.07 3.80 -2.52
C ASN A 319 11.02 3.59 -3.62
N VAL A 320 11.41 3.89 -4.85
CA VAL A 320 10.60 3.75 -6.07
C VAL A 320 11.34 2.79 -7.00
N ASN A 321 10.79 1.60 -7.26
CA ASN A 321 11.25 0.77 -8.36
C ASN A 321 10.30 0.92 -9.55
N ASN A 322 10.85 0.97 -10.76
CA ASN A 322 10.12 1.22 -12.01
C ASN A 322 10.59 0.35 -13.19
N GLN A 323 11.46 -0.65 -12.94
CA GLN A 323 12.06 -1.53 -13.95
C GLN A 323 11.00 -2.07 -14.93
N ASP A 324 10.04 -2.82 -14.40
CA ASP A 324 8.90 -3.36 -15.14
C ASP A 324 7.62 -2.58 -14.77
N PHE A 325 7.34 -2.46 -13.48
CA PHE A 325 6.13 -1.87 -12.92
C PHE A 325 6.47 -0.76 -11.90
N PHE A 326 5.64 0.28 -11.81
CA PHE A 326 5.88 1.38 -10.86
C PHE A 326 5.42 1.00 -9.44
N GLU A 327 6.37 0.77 -8.54
CA GLU A 327 6.13 0.33 -7.16
C GLU A 327 6.88 1.24 -6.18
N VAL A 328 6.14 1.83 -5.24
CA VAL A 328 6.67 2.70 -4.19
C VAL A 328 6.42 2.07 -2.83
N TYR A 329 7.49 1.75 -2.12
CA TYR A 329 7.47 0.97 -0.89
C TYR A 329 8.40 1.63 0.14
N ALA A 330 8.13 1.43 1.42
CA ALA A 330 9.06 1.78 2.48
C ALA A 330 9.80 0.52 2.92
N PHE A 331 11.13 0.54 2.84
CA PHE A 331 11.99 -0.48 3.42
C PHE A 331 12.41 -0.05 4.82
N ASN A 332 12.14 -0.90 5.80
CA ASN A 332 12.51 -0.70 7.18
C ASN A 332 13.68 -1.65 7.52
N LEU A 333 14.78 -1.09 8.03
CA LEU A 333 15.89 -1.88 8.59
C LEU A 333 15.97 -1.65 10.09
N GLY A 334 15.86 -2.73 10.86
CA GLY A 334 16.05 -2.73 12.30
C GLY A 334 17.37 -3.35 12.72
N ILE A 335 18.07 -2.71 13.66
CA ILE A 335 19.25 -3.26 14.33
C ILE A 335 19.10 -3.06 15.84
N GLY A 336 19.30 -4.11 16.63
CA GLY A 336 19.17 -4.08 18.08
C GLY A 336 20.10 -5.06 18.80
N SER A 337 20.11 -4.97 20.12
CA SER A 337 20.77 -5.94 21.00
C SER A 337 19.78 -7.03 21.42
N PRO A 338 20.25 -8.29 21.57
CA PRO A 338 19.43 -9.41 22.06
C PRO A 338 18.95 -9.22 23.51
#